data_AF-A0A150VS25-F1
#
_entry.id   AF-A0A150VS25-F1
#
_cell.length_a   1.000
_cell.length_b   1.000
_cell.length_c   1.000
_cell.angle_alpha   90.00
_cell.angle_beta   90.00
_cell.angle_gamma   90.00
#
_symmetry.space_group_name_H-M   'P 1'
#
loop_
_entity.id
_entity.type
_entity.pdbx_description
1 polymer ?
#
loop_
_entity_poly.entity_id
_entity_poly.type
_entity_poly.pdbx_seq_one_letter_code
_entity_poly.pdbx_strand_id
1 'polypeptide(L)'
;MYAELRDTAGELAGILWREHTVYRERGGGVVIRGEHVRRWISLAPTGGKDRALLRAGRILDGGTTAPARTEVVVDLTAGTAELAAICRRLLADVAAMDEPAPAPDRGGKAGKREKPGRKARAPRPGRRPRKERHTGAGSWFVMLCVVAVLGAWLYSLFGGRGY
;
A
#
# COMPACT_ATOMS: atom_id res chain seq x y z
N MET A 1 -12.71 -8.12 21.77
CA MET A 1 -12.89 -7.68 20.37
C MET A 1 -11.78 -6.77 19.84
N TYR A 2 -11.67 -5.47 20.20
CA TYR A 2 -10.63 -4.62 19.58
C TYR A 2 -9.18 -5.12 19.83
N ALA A 3 -8.86 -5.55 21.05
CA ALA A 3 -7.55 -6.11 21.36
C ALA A 3 -7.23 -7.33 20.50
N GLU A 4 -8.15 -8.29 20.46
CA GLU A 4 -8.06 -9.50 19.63
C GLU A 4 -7.91 -9.18 18.12
N LEU A 5 -8.69 -8.22 17.60
CA LEU A 5 -8.55 -7.77 16.21
C LEU A 5 -7.19 -7.12 15.96
N ARG A 6 -6.67 -6.36 16.92
CA ARG A 6 -5.36 -5.71 16.83
C ARG A 6 -4.24 -6.74 16.85
N ASP A 7 -4.33 -7.75 17.70
CA ASP A 7 -3.33 -8.81 17.82
C ASP A 7 -3.31 -9.65 16.54
N THR A 8 -4.50 -10.10 16.09
CA THR A 8 -4.67 -10.82 14.82
C THR A 8 -4.15 -9.99 13.64
N ALA A 9 -4.45 -8.69 13.61
CA ALA A 9 -3.97 -7.81 12.55
C ALA A 9 -2.45 -7.64 12.58
N GLY A 10 -1.83 -7.60 13.77
CA GLY A 10 -0.38 -7.54 13.92
C GLY A 10 0.31 -8.78 13.35
N GLU A 11 -0.21 -9.97 13.68
CA GLU A 11 0.30 -11.23 13.14
C GLU A 11 0.14 -11.31 11.62
N LEU A 12 -1.06 -10.99 11.11
CA LEU A 12 -1.33 -10.95 9.68
C LEU A 12 -0.42 -9.96 8.95
N ALA A 13 -0.18 -8.79 9.53
CA ALA A 13 0.67 -7.79 8.92
C ALA A 13 2.10 -8.30 8.71
N GLY A 14 2.66 -8.99 9.70
CA GLY A 14 3.99 -9.62 9.61
C GLY A 14 4.07 -10.73 8.56
N ILE A 15 2.97 -11.46 8.32
CA ILE A 15 2.90 -12.53 7.31
C ILE A 15 2.72 -11.96 5.90
N LEU A 16 1.88 -10.93 5.76
CA LEU A 16 1.51 -10.38 4.45
C LEU A 16 2.61 -9.51 3.87
N TRP A 17 3.27 -8.71 4.71
CA TRP A 17 4.12 -7.60 4.25
C TRP A 17 5.35 -7.39 5.11
N ARG A 18 6.49 -7.20 4.44
CA ARG A 18 7.75 -6.84 5.10
C ARG A 18 7.69 -5.46 5.78
N GLU A 19 7.05 -4.50 5.13
CA GLU A 19 6.85 -3.14 5.66
C GLU A 19 5.36 -2.84 5.77
N HIS A 20 4.90 -2.57 6.99
CA HIS A 20 3.49 -2.36 7.25
C HIS A 20 3.26 -1.37 8.39
N THR A 21 2.08 -0.74 8.39
CA THR A 21 1.57 0.02 9.53
C THR A 21 0.22 -0.54 9.94
N VAL A 22 -0.03 -0.60 11.24
CA VAL A 22 -1.30 -1.08 11.81
C VAL A 22 -1.89 0.03 12.66
N TYR A 23 -3.13 0.43 12.37
CA TYR A 23 -3.81 1.50 13.10
C TYR A 23 -5.29 1.20 13.35
N ARG A 24 -5.85 1.90 14.34
CA ARG A 24 -7.27 1.80 14.70
C ARG A 24 -8.12 2.65 13.77
N GLU A 25 -9.21 2.07 13.27
CA GLU A 25 -10.25 2.80 12.55
C GLU A 25 -11.30 3.35 13.53
N ARG A 26 -11.94 4.47 13.16
CA ARG A 26 -13.01 5.09 13.98
C ARG A 26 -14.20 4.15 14.21
N GLY A 27 -14.45 3.20 13.31
CA GLY A 27 -15.50 2.18 13.43
C GLY A 27 -15.16 1.02 14.38
N GLY A 28 -14.06 1.08 15.13
CA GLY A 28 -13.64 0.01 16.04
C GLY A 28 -12.92 -1.15 15.36
N GLY A 29 -12.69 -1.06 14.04
CA GLY A 29 -11.83 -1.97 13.29
C GLY A 29 -10.35 -1.59 13.36
N VAL A 30 -9.55 -2.40 12.69
CA VAL A 30 -8.09 -2.25 12.55
C VAL A 30 -7.74 -2.27 11.07
N VAL A 31 -6.86 -1.38 10.64
CA VAL A 31 -6.37 -1.33 9.26
C VAL A 31 -4.89 -1.65 9.25
N ILE A 32 -4.52 -2.55 8.35
CA ILE A 32 -3.14 -2.86 7.99
C ILE A 32 -2.87 -2.18 6.65
N ARG A 33 -1.79 -1.41 6.57
CA ARG A 33 -1.42 -0.65 5.39
C ARG A 33 -0.01 -0.99 4.94
N GLY A 34 0.12 -1.49 3.72
CA GLY A 34 1.38 -1.80 3.05
C GLY A 34 1.69 -0.75 2.00
N GLU A 35 2.38 0.32 2.40
CA GLU A 35 2.72 1.44 1.50
C GLU A 35 3.55 0.98 0.29
N HIS A 36 4.53 0.12 0.54
CA HIS A 36 5.45 -0.42 -0.47
C HIS A 36 4.73 -1.19 -1.60
N VAL A 37 3.60 -1.86 -1.31
CA VAL A 37 2.76 -2.54 -2.31
C VAL A 37 1.52 -1.74 -2.71
N ARG A 38 1.32 -0.54 -2.15
CA ARG A 38 0.14 0.30 -2.38
C ARG A 38 -1.19 -0.42 -2.11
N ARG A 39 -1.21 -1.27 -1.07
CA ARG A 39 -2.40 -2.04 -0.67
C ARG A 39 -2.74 -1.83 0.80
N TRP A 40 -4.02 -1.96 1.12
CA TRP A 40 -4.50 -1.95 2.50
C TRP A 40 -5.55 -3.05 2.71
N ILE A 41 -5.63 -3.53 3.94
CA ILE A 41 -6.66 -4.46 4.40
C ILE A 41 -7.21 -3.98 5.75
N SER A 42 -8.51 -4.06 5.96
CA SER A 42 -9.14 -3.75 7.24
C SER A 42 -9.88 -4.94 7.81
N LEU A 43 -9.85 -5.04 9.14
CA LEU A 43 -10.57 -6.00 9.95
C LEU A 43 -11.56 -5.22 10.80
N ALA A 44 -12.86 -5.39 10.56
CA ALA A 44 -13.91 -4.77 11.34
C ALA A 44 -14.68 -5.83 12.13
N PRO A 45 -15.09 -5.55 13.38
CA PRO A 45 -15.97 -6.48 14.10
C PRO A 45 -17.29 -6.62 13.34
N THR A 46 -17.77 -7.85 13.22
CA THR A 46 -19.17 -8.09 12.87
C THR A 46 -19.98 -8.29 14.14
N GLY A 47 -21.29 -8.11 14.10
CA GLY A 47 -22.14 -8.30 15.30
C GLY A 47 -22.09 -9.72 15.90
N GLY A 48 -21.49 -10.68 15.19
CA GLY A 48 -21.26 -12.05 15.68
C GLY A 48 -19.98 -12.19 16.48
N LYS A 49 -19.99 -13.10 17.46
CA LYS A 49 -18.81 -13.48 18.23
C LYS A 49 -17.75 -14.09 17.30
N ASP A 50 -16.48 -13.74 17.51
CA ASP A 50 -15.31 -14.30 16.80
C ASP A 50 -15.38 -14.16 15.26
N ARG A 51 -16.20 -13.23 14.75
CA ARG A 51 -16.39 -12.98 13.31
C ARG A 51 -15.94 -11.58 12.95
N ALA A 52 -15.19 -11.46 11.86
CA ALA A 52 -14.70 -10.18 11.35
C ALA A 52 -15.01 -9.99 9.87
N LEU A 53 -15.28 -8.75 9.48
CA LEU A 53 -15.37 -8.33 8.10
C LEU A 53 -13.98 -7.90 7.64
N LEU A 54 -13.42 -8.65 6.70
CA LEU A 54 -12.22 -8.28 5.98
C LEU A 54 -12.60 -7.43 4.77
N ARG A 55 -11.92 -6.30 4.59
CA ARG A 55 -12.04 -5.46 3.39
C ARG A 55 -10.66 -5.18 2.84
N ALA A 56 -10.48 -5.24 1.53
CA ALA A 56 -9.21 -4.91 0.90
C ALA A 56 -9.36 -3.84 -0.17
N GLY A 57 -8.31 -3.05 -0.35
CA GLY A 57 -8.28 -1.98 -1.32
C GLY A 57 -6.88 -1.50 -1.66
N ARG A 58 -6.83 -0.43 -2.45
CA ARG A 58 -5.59 0.19 -2.93
C ARG A 58 -5.29 1.48 -2.20
N ILE A 59 -4.02 1.82 -2.16
CA ILE A 59 -3.53 3.14 -1.74
C ILE A 59 -3.29 3.95 -3.02
N LEU A 60 -3.87 5.15 -3.06
CA LEU A 60 -3.72 6.08 -4.18
C LEU A 60 -2.38 6.81 -4.09
N ASP A 61 -1.96 7.37 -5.22
CA ASP A 61 -0.87 8.35 -5.24
C ASP A 61 -1.23 9.52 -4.31
N GLY A 62 -0.33 9.84 -3.37
CA GLY A 62 -0.59 10.79 -2.28
C GLY A 62 -0.97 10.15 -0.94
N GLY A 63 -1.04 8.82 -0.86
CA GLY A 63 -1.20 8.10 0.40
C GLY A 63 -2.63 8.11 0.95
N THR A 64 -3.62 8.39 0.11
CA THR A 64 -5.04 8.23 0.46
C THR A 64 -5.46 6.78 0.21
N THR A 65 -6.14 6.15 1.15
CA THR A 65 -6.74 4.83 0.95
C THR A 65 -7.99 4.96 0.07
N ALA A 66 -8.00 4.27 -1.07
CA ALA A 66 -9.21 4.15 -1.88
C ALA A 66 -10.27 3.32 -1.16
N PRO A 67 -11.56 3.43 -1.53
CA PRO A 67 -12.61 2.55 -1.03
C PRO A 67 -12.28 1.07 -1.23
N ALA A 68 -12.84 0.22 -0.36
CA ALA A 68 -12.72 -1.23 -0.48
C ALA A 68 -13.27 -1.68 -1.84
N ARG A 69 -12.58 -2.63 -2.47
CA ARG A 69 -13.01 -3.25 -3.73
C ARG A 69 -13.53 -4.66 -3.52
N THR A 70 -13.07 -5.33 -2.47
CA THR A 70 -13.43 -6.69 -2.13
C THR A 70 -13.63 -6.80 -0.63
N GLU A 71 -14.60 -7.62 -0.22
CA GLU A 71 -14.92 -7.85 1.18
C GLU A 71 -15.39 -9.28 1.43
N VAL A 72 -15.15 -9.78 2.64
CA VAL A 72 -15.57 -11.13 3.07
C VAL A 72 -15.68 -11.19 4.59
N VAL A 73 -16.66 -11.92 5.10
CA VAL A 73 -16.76 -12.22 6.54
C VAL A 73 -16.02 -13.50 6.83
N VAL A 74 -15.16 -13.49 7.85
CA VAL A 74 -14.31 -14.62 8.25
C VAL A 74 -14.55 -14.99 9.71
N ASP A 75 -14.16 -16.22 10.04
CA ASP A 75 -14.03 -16.69 11.42
C ASP A 75 -12.60 -16.41 11.92
N LEU A 76 -12.47 -15.71 13.05
CA LEU A 76 -11.18 -15.41 13.65
C LEU A 76 -10.54 -16.64 14.29
N THR A 77 -11.32 -17.70 14.55
CA THR A 77 -10.83 -18.95 15.14
C THR A 77 -10.16 -19.90 14.12
N ALA A 78 -10.28 -19.61 12.82
CA ALA A 78 -9.71 -20.41 11.72
C ALA A 78 -8.16 -20.44 11.69
N GLY A 79 -7.51 -19.66 12.58
CA GLY A 79 -6.06 -19.58 12.67
C GLY A 79 -5.45 -18.63 11.64
N THR A 80 -4.27 -18.10 11.96
CA THR A 80 -3.66 -17.00 11.19
C THR A 80 -3.17 -17.39 9.81
N ALA A 81 -2.81 -18.65 9.58
CA ALA A 81 -2.40 -19.13 8.26
C ALA A 81 -3.56 -19.12 7.25
N GLU A 82 -4.75 -19.56 7.67
CA GLU A 82 -5.95 -19.55 6.83
C GLU A 82 -6.41 -18.11 6.57
N LEU A 83 -6.46 -17.29 7.61
CA LEU A 83 -6.75 -15.86 7.48
C LEU A 83 -5.77 -15.17 6.51
N ALA A 84 -4.47 -15.47 6.59
CA ALA A 84 -3.48 -14.93 5.65
C ALA A 84 -3.73 -15.39 4.21
N ALA A 85 -4.16 -16.64 3.99
CA ALA A 85 -4.52 -17.13 2.66
C ALA A 85 -5.73 -16.37 2.09
N ILE A 86 -6.76 -16.14 2.90
CA ILE A 86 -7.94 -15.33 2.51
C ILE A 86 -7.52 -13.90 2.19
N CYS A 87 -6.70 -13.28 3.05
CA CYS A 87 -6.19 -11.93 2.83
C CYS A 87 -5.40 -11.81 1.52
N ARG A 88 -4.52 -12.78 1.23
CA ARG A 88 -3.76 -12.83 -0.02
C ARG A 88 -4.67 -12.95 -1.24
N ARG A 89 -5.73 -13.76 -1.15
CA ARG A 89 -6.74 -13.88 -2.21
C ARG A 89 -7.44 -12.55 -2.47
N LEU A 90 -7.94 -11.87 -1.43
CA LEU A 90 -8.56 -10.55 -1.58
C LEU A 90 -7.59 -9.56 -2.23
N LEU A 91 -6.35 -9.51 -1.77
CA LEU A 91 -5.33 -8.63 -2.33
C LEU A 91 -5.03 -8.92 -3.80
N ALA A 92 -5.03 -10.20 -4.20
CA ALA A 92 -4.89 -10.61 -5.59
C ALA A 92 -6.09 -10.18 -6.44
N ASP A 93 -7.31 -10.32 -5.92
CA ASP A 93 -8.53 -9.85 -6.61
C ASP A 93 -8.49 -8.33 -6.82
N VAL A 94 -8.06 -7.57 -5.81
CA VAL A 94 -7.86 -6.11 -5.95
C VAL A 94 -6.77 -5.80 -6.99
N ALA A 95 -5.70 -6.59 -7.04
CA ALA A 95 -4.64 -6.41 -8.03
C ALA A 95 -5.12 -6.67 -9.47
N ALA A 96 -5.91 -7.71 -9.68
CA ALA A 96 -6.48 -8.03 -11.00
C ALA A 96 -7.41 -6.92 -11.52
N MET A 97 -8.08 -6.18 -10.64
CA MET A 97 -8.94 -5.05 -11.02
C MET A 97 -8.17 -3.81 -11.49
N ASP A 98 -6.89 -3.67 -11.12
CA ASP A 98 -6.05 -2.52 -11.51
C ASP A 98 -5.26 -2.78 -12.80
N GLU A 99 -5.21 -4.02 -13.27
CA GLU A 99 -4.42 -4.38 -14.45
C GLU A 99 -5.09 -3.81 -15.72
N PRO A 100 -4.38 -2.97 -16.49
CA PRO A 100 -4.92 -2.49 -17.75
C PRO A 100 -5.18 -3.68 -18.67
N ALA A 101 -6.39 -3.76 -19.22
CA ALA A 101 -6.79 -4.85 -20.11
C ALA A 101 -5.68 -5.11 -21.15
N PRO A 102 -5.30 -6.38 -21.37
CA PRO A 102 -4.24 -6.72 -22.31
C PRO A 102 -4.58 -6.07 -23.66
N ALA A 103 -3.67 -5.23 -24.15
CA ALA A 103 -3.79 -4.66 -25.48
C ALA A 103 -3.97 -5.83 -26.46
N PRO A 104 -4.97 -5.81 -27.35
CA PRO A 104 -5.15 -6.90 -28.29
C PRO A 104 -3.86 -7.06 -29.09
N ASP A 105 -3.32 -8.27 -29.03
CA ASP A 105 -2.08 -8.69 -29.66
C ASP A 105 -2.20 -8.45 -31.17
N ARG A 106 -1.66 -7.32 -31.65
CA ARG A 106 -1.67 -7.00 -33.08
C ARG A 106 -0.50 -7.71 -33.75
N GLY A 107 -0.66 -9.01 -33.92
CA GLY A 107 0.22 -9.86 -34.72
C GLY A 107 -0.59 -10.79 -35.62
N GLY A 108 -0.95 -10.35 -36.83
CA GLY A 108 -1.56 -11.22 -37.85
C GLY A 108 -2.18 -10.46 -39.03
N LYS A 109 -1.81 -10.82 -40.26
CA LYS A 109 -1.95 -10.05 -41.52
C LYS A 109 -3.36 -10.00 -42.15
N ALA A 110 -3.54 -8.92 -42.93
CA ALA A 110 -4.30 -8.75 -44.19
C ALA A 110 -5.83 -8.55 -44.12
N GLY A 111 -6.28 -7.37 -44.58
CA GLY A 111 -7.70 -7.09 -44.82
C GLY A 111 -8.04 -5.62 -45.04
N LYS A 112 -7.62 -5.09 -46.19
CA LYS A 112 -7.83 -3.73 -46.72
C LYS A 112 -9.30 -3.27 -46.67
N ARG A 113 -9.61 -2.17 -45.97
CA ARG A 113 -10.57 -1.16 -46.48
C ARG A 113 -10.36 0.21 -45.83
N GLU A 114 -9.82 1.06 -46.68
CA GLU A 114 -9.55 2.48 -46.56
C GLU A 114 -10.86 3.28 -46.64
N LYS A 115 -11.07 4.24 -45.74
CA LYS A 115 -11.71 5.53 -46.04
C LYS A 115 -11.24 6.63 -45.07
N PRO A 116 -11.19 7.90 -45.52
CA PRO A 116 -10.09 8.79 -45.17
C PRO A 116 -10.52 10.02 -44.38
N GLY A 117 -9.55 10.62 -43.67
CA GLY A 117 -9.42 12.07 -43.58
C GLY A 117 -9.90 12.74 -42.28
N ARG A 118 -8.97 12.97 -41.35
CA ARG A 118 -8.71 14.36 -40.89
C ARG A 118 -7.30 14.56 -40.36
N LYS A 119 -6.47 15.10 -41.27
CA LYS A 119 -5.35 16.04 -41.11
C LYS A 119 -4.41 15.92 -39.90
N ALA A 120 -3.17 15.65 -40.27
CA ALA A 120 -1.92 15.74 -39.52
C ALA A 120 -1.67 17.06 -38.78
N ARG A 121 -1.07 16.94 -37.59
CA ARG A 121 0.00 17.82 -37.10
C ARG A 121 1.18 16.95 -36.66
N ALA A 122 2.28 17.05 -37.40
CA ALA A 122 3.61 16.58 -37.01
C ALA A 122 4.27 17.59 -36.04
N PRO A 123 5.51 17.39 -35.55
CA PRO A 123 6.16 16.20 -35.00
C PRO A 123 6.63 16.43 -33.54
N ARG A 124 6.93 15.36 -32.79
CA ARG A 124 7.58 15.43 -31.46
C ARG A 124 9.02 15.94 -31.57
N PRO A 125 9.51 16.70 -30.58
CA PRO A 125 10.83 16.40 -30.02
C PRO A 125 10.80 16.47 -28.48
N GLY A 126 11.28 15.43 -27.81
CA GLY A 126 11.34 15.46 -26.34
C GLY A 126 11.73 14.17 -25.62
N ARG A 127 12.58 13.32 -26.20
CA ARG A 127 13.41 12.43 -25.37
C ARG A 127 14.55 13.27 -24.80
N ARG A 128 14.54 13.49 -23.48
CA ARG A 128 15.76 13.56 -22.68
C ARG A 128 15.56 12.78 -21.39
N PRO A 129 16.44 11.82 -21.05
CA PRO A 129 16.48 11.18 -19.75
C PRO A 129 17.20 12.08 -18.74
N ARG A 130 17.11 11.71 -17.46
CA ARG A 130 17.98 12.13 -16.35
C ARG A 130 17.63 13.47 -15.69
N LYS A 131 17.15 13.41 -14.44
CA LYS A 131 18.01 13.50 -13.25
C LYS A 131 17.15 13.32 -12.01
N GLU A 132 17.25 12.15 -11.41
CA GLU A 132 16.97 11.95 -9.98
C GLU A 132 17.60 13.11 -9.20
N ARG A 133 16.75 13.87 -8.52
CA ARG A 133 17.14 14.69 -7.38
C ARG A 133 16.27 14.25 -6.22
N HIS A 134 16.64 13.10 -5.68
CA HIS A 134 16.28 12.73 -4.32
C HIS A 134 16.79 13.82 -3.38
N THR A 135 16.03 14.10 -2.32
CA THR A 135 16.18 15.17 -1.32
C THR A 135 15.64 16.55 -1.74
N GLY A 136 14.31 16.69 -1.69
CA GLY A 136 13.70 18.02 -1.53
C GLY A 136 14.15 18.64 -0.20
N ALA A 137 14.20 19.97 -0.12
CA ALA A 137 14.72 20.73 1.03
C ALA A 137 14.17 20.29 2.41
N GLY A 138 12.94 19.75 2.45
CA GLY A 138 12.37 19.16 3.66
C GLY A 138 13.14 17.92 4.17
N SER A 139 13.66 17.07 3.27
CA SER A 139 14.45 15.88 3.65
C SER A 139 15.78 16.25 4.30
N TRP A 140 16.37 17.38 3.91
CA TRP A 140 17.60 17.89 4.55
C TRP A 140 17.30 18.37 5.97
N PHE A 141 16.17 19.05 6.18
CA PHE A 141 15.78 19.55 7.50
C PHE A 141 15.53 18.40 8.49
N VAL A 142 14.84 17.34 8.06
CA VAL A 142 14.65 16.13 8.89
C VAL A 142 15.99 15.51 9.25
N MET A 143 16.93 15.43 8.31
CA MET A 143 18.26 14.87 8.57
C MET A 143 19.04 15.70 9.60
N LEU A 144 18.99 17.04 9.53
CA LEU A 144 19.58 17.92 10.54
C LEU A 144 18.95 17.73 11.93
N CYS A 145 17.63 17.62 12.02
CA CYS A 145 16.95 17.34 13.29
C CYS A 145 17.38 16.00 13.89
N VAL A 146 17.44 14.94 13.08
CA VAL A 146 17.86 13.61 13.53
C VAL A 146 19.31 13.64 14.04
N VAL A 147 20.22 14.30 13.31
CA VAL A 147 21.62 14.45 13.72
C VAL A 147 21.75 15.23 15.03
N ALA A 148 20.97 16.31 15.20
CA ALA A 148 20.97 17.10 16.44
C ALA A 148 20.50 16.30 17.66
N VAL A 149 19.42 15.52 17.51
CA VAL A 149 18.90 14.66 18.57
C VAL A 149 19.90 13.56 18.93
N LEU A 150 20.51 12.91 17.92
CA LEU A 150 21.56 11.91 18.14
C LEU A 150 22.78 12.52 18.83
N GLY A 151 23.21 13.71 18.41
CA GLY A 151 24.33 14.43 19.03
C GLY A 151 24.06 14.76 20.49
N ALA A 152 22.87 15.28 20.81
CA ALA A 152 22.47 15.56 22.19
C ALA A 152 22.38 14.30 23.05
N TRP A 153 21.86 13.20 22.49
CA TRP A 153 21.75 11.92 23.19
C TRP A 153 23.13 11.31 23.48
N LEU A 154 24.03 11.31 22.49
CA LEU A 154 25.41 10.86 22.67
C LEU A 154 26.16 11.78 23.64
N TYR A 155 25.98 13.10 23.55
CA TYR A 155 26.55 14.04 24.51
C TYR A 155 26.04 13.80 25.93
N SER A 156 24.76 13.45 26.10
CA SER A 156 24.24 13.08 27.43
C SER A 156 24.86 11.79 27.98
N LEU A 157 25.21 10.84 27.11
CA LEU A 157 25.82 9.57 27.51
C LEU A 157 27.33 9.68 27.77
N PHE A 158 28.03 10.48 26.97
CA PHE A 158 29.49 10.58 27.00
C PHE A 158 30.00 11.87 27.68
N GLY A 159 29.24 12.96 27.61
CA GLY A 159 29.56 14.26 28.21
C GLY A 159 29.11 14.41 29.67
N GLY A 160 28.22 13.54 30.18
CA GLY A 160 27.85 13.51 31.60
C GLY A 160 28.88 12.84 32.52
N ARG A 161 30.06 12.49 31.99
CA ARG A 161 31.10 11.74 32.70
C ARG A 161 32.45 12.45 32.66
N GLY A 162 32.45 13.76 32.86
CA GLY A 162 33.67 14.56 32.98
C GLY A 162 33.42 15.95 33.54
N TYR A 163 33.56 16.05 34.87
CA TYR A 163 33.70 17.24 35.74
C TYR A 163 32.46 18.11 35.99
#